data_AF-A0A3D2WXP6-F1
#
_entry.id   AF-A0A3D2WXP6-F1
#
_cell.length_a   1.000
_cell.length_b   1.000
_cell.length_c   1.000
_cell.angle_alpha   90.00
_cell.angle_beta   90.00
_cell.angle_gamma   90.00
#
_symmetry.space_group_name_H-M   'P 1'
#
loop_
_entity.id
_entity.type
_entity.pdbx_description
1 polymer ?
#
loop_
_entity_poly.entity_id
_entity_poly.type
_entity_poly.pdbx_seq_one_letter_code
_entity_poly.pdbx_strand_id
1 'polypeptide(L)'
;MNQPQIRTYTLKLIFALYFVVIGLILSCGKNSIQKYRSANIFKYIETDKARYGIGEPVKYRLEFSKPVQGKRLRIGYYYEGQRIAETIIAPENTDFVEWIWQPPKKDYAGYLTEILLEKNHRVIDRMNIGVDVSSDWNTYPRYGFLSKYSQLSEDEIYKAIRKLNRYHINGIQFYDWHHAHHDPLKGTAENPKKTWLDIANRTIYFTTIEKYIDEAHRRNMKTMTYNLLYGAWSSGFDEGVKPQWGVYRDSCHEVPFFLNMPEGWADDIYFMNPANRNWQNYIFSKTAKVFQALDFDGWHVDQIGNLDTLFTYDGNPLILKSTYYQFLEESQKYLNVKLVMNAVAQYGQEEIARAPVEFLYTEVWNPDSSLDDLAAILSRNKSLSGKFNTILAAYMNYENSSNPGKFNTPGILLTDAVIFAHGGAHLELGEHMLCHEYFPNSNLSMDPDLEAALIDYYDFFVAYQTLLRNPELQSGTIEIRSDQYKLSKISKQGAIWTVCRHLENKDVIHLINLLNVTNLNWRDPYGNRPEPVLQENIRLQFTGSRKILSITMASPDYLYGSPVSIDFRQKDSITNINIPTLKYWDMLIVEYEN
;
A
#
# COMPACT_ATOMS: atom_id res chain seq x y z
N MET A 1 7.94 -30.37 93.21
CA MET A 1 8.00 -31.26 92.04
C MET A 1 6.57 -31.47 91.58
N ASN A 2 6.28 -30.98 90.38
CA ASN A 2 5.02 -30.32 90.09
C ASN A 2 3.86 -31.27 89.75
N GLN A 3 2.73 -30.86 90.33
CA GLN A 3 1.42 -31.47 90.41
C GLN A 3 0.56 -31.18 89.14
N PRO A 4 -0.68 -31.72 89.02
CA PRO A 4 -1.04 -32.56 87.89
C PRO A 4 -2.39 -32.17 87.24
N GLN A 5 -2.93 -33.11 86.46
CA GLN A 5 -4.34 -33.42 86.20
C GLN A 5 -5.16 -32.65 85.14
N ILE A 6 -5.61 -33.36 84.09
CA ILE A 6 -6.94 -33.99 83.84
C ILE A 6 -8.08 -32.99 83.52
N ARG A 7 -8.62 -33.06 82.29
CA ARG A 7 -10.04 -33.34 81.92
C ARG A 7 -10.48 -32.62 80.63
N THR A 8 -10.99 -33.43 79.71
CA THR A 8 -11.91 -33.11 78.61
C THR A 8 -13.20 -32.42 79.06
N TYR A 9 -13.70 -31.44 78.28
CA TYR A 9 -15.14 -31.16 78.10
C TYR A 9 -15.44 -30.40 76.78
N THR A 10 -16.43 -30.89 76.04
CA THR A 10 -17.23 -30.27 74.96
C THR A 10 -18.36 -29.40 75.52
N LEU A 11 -18.73 -28.28 74.86
CA LEU A 11 -20.10 -27.69 74.70
C LEU A 11 -19.99 -26.34 73.94
N LYS A 12 -20.56 -26.13 72.73
CA LYS A 12 -21.92 -25.68 72.30
C LYS A 12 -22.31 -24.20 72.55
N LEU A 13 -23.15 -23.71 71.61
CA LEU A 13 -24.02 -22.50 71.55
C LEU A 13 -23.38 -21.21 70.99
N ILE A 14 -23.71 -20.66 69.80
CA ILE A 14 -24.93 -20.34 69.01
C ILE A 14 -25.49 -18.90 69.28
N PHE A 15 -25.78 -18.17 68.17
CA PHE A 15 -26.64 -16.98 67.92
C PHE A 15 -25.94 -15.60 68.03
N ALA A 16 -26.14 -14.57 67.18
CA ALA A 16 -27.13 -14.26 66.13
C ALA A 16 -26.71 -13.01 65.29
N LEU A 17 -27.56 -12.65 64.30
CA LEU A 17 -27.65 -11.45 63.41
C LEU A 17 -26.76 -11.43 62.15
N TYR A 18 -27.24 -11.70 60.92
CA TYR A 18 -28.25 -11.07 60.02
C TYR A 18 -27.68 -10.05 59.00
N PHE A 19 -27.64 -10.50 57.73
CA PHE A 19 -28.03 -9.82 56.49
C PHE A 19 -27.13 -8.74 55.84
N VAL A 20 -26.64 -9.03 54.61
CA VAL A 20 -26.92 -8.32 53.32
C VAL A 20 -25.77 -8.46 52.29
N VAL A 21 -26.14 -8.97 51.10
CA VAL A 21 -25.59 -8.71 49.72
C VAL A 21 -24.40 -9.54 49.17
N ILE A 22 -24.79 -10.50 48.31
CA ILE A 22 -24.45 -10.65 46.87
C ILE A 22 -23.06 -10.18 46.39
N GLY A 23 -22.33 -11.16 45.81
CA GLY A 23 -21.51 -10.96 44.61
C GLY A 23 -20.01 -10.86 44.84
N LEU A 24 -19.26 -11.90 44.44
CA LEU A 24 -17.90 -11.82 43.85
C LEU A 24 -17.26 -13.22 43.75
N ILE A 25 -17.71 -14.03 42.78
CA ILE A 25 -16.80 -14.94 42.05
C ILE A 25 -17.08 -14.75 40.55
N LEU A 26 -16.94 -13.50 40.12
CA LEU A 26 -16.48 -13.16 38.78
C LEU A 26 -15.08 -12.57 39.03
N SER A 27 -14.07 -13.43 39.10
CA SER A 27 -12.72 -12.97 38.85
C SER A 27 -12.65 -12.68 37.36
N CYS A 28 -13.09 -11.48 36.98
CA CYS A 28 -12.65 -10.84 35.77
C CYS A 28 -11.13 -10.93 35.77
N GLY A 29 -10.59 -11.79 34.93
CA GLY A 29 -9.19 -11.70 34.53
C GLY A 29 -8.98 -10.28 34.02
N LYS A 30 -8.30 -9.47 34.82
CA LYS A 30 -7.60 -8.31 34.29
C LYS A 30 -6.64 -8.89 33.26
N ASN A 31 -7.01 -8.83 31.98
CA ASN A 31 -6.08 -8.95 30.88
C ASN A 31 -5.14 -7.76 31.01
N SER A 32 -4.14 -7.89 31.87
CA SER A 32 -2.94 -7.07 31.79
C SER A 32 -2.41 -7.30 30.39
N ILE A 33 -2.37 -6.23 29.61
CA ILE A 33 -1.76 -6.21 28.28
C ILE A 33 -0.30 -6.62 28.50
N GLN A 34 -0.04 -7.91 28.33
CA GLN A 34 1.31 -8.43 28.36
C GLN A 34 1.93 -7.87 27.09
N LYS A 35 2.77 -6.83 27.23
CA LYS A 35 3.70 -6.42 26.17
C LYS A 35 4.43 -7.69 25.75
N TYR A 36 4.01 -8.30 24.65
CA TYR A 36 4.68 -9.46 24.08
C TYR A 36 6.05 -8.96 23.63
N ARG A 37 7.05 -9.07 24.50
CA ARG A 37 8.44 -8.96 24.08
C ARG A 37 8.67 -10.15 23.16
N SER A 38 8.70 -9.91 21.85
CA SER A 38 9.23 -10.87 20.89
C SER A 38 10.58 -11.36 21.42
N ALA A 39 10.75 -12.68 21.49
CA ALA A 39 12.03 -13.26 21.85
C ALA A 39 13.10 -13.06 20.75
N ASN A 40 12.76 -12.37 19.65
CA ASN A 40 13.54 -12.18 18.45
C ASN A 40 14.08 -13.54 17.97
N ILE A 41 13.19 -14.52 17.83
CA ILE A 41 13.46 -15.88 17.32
C ILE A 41 13.07 -15.97 15.85
N PHE A 42 11.90 -15.46 15.47
CA PHE A 42 11.56 -15.29 14.07
C PHE A 42 12.49 -14.26 13.44
N LYS A 43 13.07 -14.63 12.30
CA LYS A 43 13.99 -13.78 11.55
C LYS A 43 13.28 -13.14 10.36
N TYR A 44 12.59 -13.97 9.58
CA TYR A 44 11.96 -13.53 8.33
C TYR A 44 10.89 -14.52 7.90
N ILE A 45 9.77 -14.01 7.40
CA ILE A 45 8.72 -14.80 6.74
C ILE A 45 8.53 -14.29 5.33
N GLU A 46 8.32 -15.19 4.39
CA GLU A 46 7.90 -14.85 3.03
C GLU A 46 6.91 -15.88 2.48
N THR A 47 6.20 -15.47 1.44
CA THR A 47 5.47 -16.37 0.56
C THR A 47 6.10 -16.36 -0.84
N ASP A 48 5.86 -17.39 -1.65
CA ASP A 48 6.53 -17.54 -2.94
C ASP A 48 6.07 -16.53 -4.02
N LYS A 49 4.94 -15.85 -3.82
CA LYS A 49 4.35 -14.89 -4.76
C LYS A 49 3.68 -13.71 -4.06
N ALA A 50 3.58 -12.58 -4.77
CA ALA A 50 2.93 -11.37 -4.26
C ALA A 50 1.39 -11.39 -4.40
N ARG A 51 0.87 -12.30 -5.24
CA ARG A 51 -0.56 -12.50 -5.53
C ARG A 51 -0.78 -13.93 -6.04
N TYR A 52 -1.89 -14.54 -5.65
CA TYR A 52 -2.26 -15.90 -6.01
C TYR A 52 -3.56 -15.90 -6.82
N GLY A 53 -3.63 -16.77 -7.84
CA GLY A 53 -4.88 -17.05 -8.53
C GLY A 53 -5.83 -17.89 -7.69
N ILE A 54 -7.11 -17.97 -8.11
CA ILE A 54 -8.11 -18.80 -7.42
C ILE A 54 -7.65 -20.26 -7.41
N GLY A 55 -7.57 -20.85 -6.21
CA GLY A 55 -7.18 -22.25 -6.03
C GLY A 55 -5.68 -22.51 -6.09
N GLU A 56 -4.86 -21.49 -6.31
CA GLU A 56 -3.41 -21.61 -6.23
C GLU A 56 -2.97 -21.79 -4.76
N PRO A 57 -2.09 -22.78 -4.46
CA PRO A 57 -1.58 -22.96 -3.11
C PRO A 57 -0.50 -21.92 -2.77
N VAL A 58 -0.50 -21.47 -1.52
CA VAL A 58 0.48 -20.52 -0.99
C VAL A 58 1.61 -21.29 -0.33
N LYS A 59 2.87 -21.05 -0.73
CA LYS A 59 4.03 -21.65 -0.09
C LYS A 59 4.69 -20.64 0.83
N TYR A 60 4.93 -21.03 2.07
CA TYR A 60 5.56 -20.19 3.07
C TYR A 60 6.96 -20.68 3.37
N ARG A 61 7.85 -19.74 3.68
CA ARG A 61 9.16 -20.02 4.26
C ARG A 61 9.39 -19.09 5.45
N LEU A 62 9.56 -19.68 6.63
CA LEU A 62 9.84 -18.98 7.88
C LEU A 62 11.26 -19.31 8.34
N GLU A 63 12.11 -18.29 8.45
CA GLU A 63 13.47 -18.38 8.95
C GLU A 63 13.54 -18.06 10.45
N PHE A 64 14.44 -18.74 11.16
CA PHE A 64 14.72 -18.53 12.57
C PHE A 64 16.13 -17.97 12.77
N SER A 65 16.30 -17.10 13.77
CA SER A 65 17.59 -16.60 14.22
C SER A 65 18.14 -17.40 15.41
N LYS A 66 17.30 -18.26 16.02
CA LYS A 66 17.62 -19.05 17.22
C LYS A 66 16.97 -20.44 17.13
N PRO A 67 17.57 -21.50 17.73
CA PRO A 67 17.02 -22.85 17.69
C PRO A 67 15.58 -22.93 18.19
N VAL A 68 14.75 -23.71 17.49
CA VAL A 68 13.31 -23.84 17.78
C VAL A 68 12.87 -25.22 18.28
N GLN A 69 13.80 -26.14 18.50
CA GLN A 69 13.52 -27.48 19.00
C GLN A 69 12.69 -27.47 20.30
N GLY A 70 11.67 -28.34 20.36
CA GLY A 70 10.78 -28.47 21.52
C GLY A 70 9.77 -27.33 21.68
N LYS A 71 9.64 -26.48 20.66
CA LYS A 71 8.59 -25.45 20.55
C LYS A 71 7.54 -25.89 19.54
N ARG A 72 6.45 -25.14 19.46
CA ARG A 72 5.34 -25.38 18.54
C ARG A 72 4.98 -24.10 17.81
N LEU A 73 4.85 -24.18 16.49
CA LEU A 73 4.24 -23.12 15.68
C LEU A 73 2.75 -23.37 15.62
N ARG A 74 1.97 -22.36 16.02
CA ARG A 74 0.52 -22.32 15.78
C ARG A 74 0.26 -21.24 14.73
N ILE A 75 -0.25 -21.67 13.59
CA ILE A 75 -0.45 -20.84 12.40
C ILE A 75 -1.96 -20.69 12.20
N GLY A 76 -2.49 -19.48 12.38
CA GLY A 76 -3.90 -19.18 12.14
C GLY A 76 -4.07 -18.44 10.82
N TYR A 77 -5.08 -18.83 10.03
CA TYR A 77 -5.45 -18.12 8.81
C TYR A 77 -6.75 -17.36 9.05
N TYR A 78 -6.77 -16.07 8.74
CA TYR A 78 -7.90 -15.19 9.03
C TYR A 78 -8.39 -14.50 7.76
N TYR A 79 -9.70 -14.34 7.67
CA TYR A 79 -10.40 -13.56 6.64
C TYR A 79 -11.31 -12.54 7.35
N GLU A 80 -11.17 -11.25 7.04
CA GLU A 80 -11.95 -10.17 7.67
C GLU A 80 -11.92 -10.20 9.21
N GLY A 81 -10.77 -10.58 9.79
CA GLY A 81 -10.58 -10.69 11.25
C GLY A 81 -11.11 -11.99 11.88
N GLN A 82 -11.78 -12.85 11.11
CA GLN A 82 -12.29 -14.14 11.58
C GLN A 82 -11.33 -15.28 11.21
N ARG A 83 -11.03 -16.17 12.17
CA ARG A 83 -10.16 -17.33 11.92
C ARG A 83 -10.91 -18.40 11.12
N ILE A 84 -10.40 -18.73 9.94
CA ILE A 84 -11.01 -19.69 9.01
C ILE A 84 -10.32 -21.06 9.00
N ALA A 85 -9.05 -21.12 9.40
CA ALA A 85 -8.29 -22.36 9.48
C ALA A 85 -7.12 -22.22 10.49
N GLU A 86 -6.58 -23.35 10.91
CA GLU A 86 -5.37 -23.41 11.76
C GLU A 86 -4.47 -24.57 11.30
N THR A 87 -3.17 -24.39 11.42
CA THR A 87 -2.15 -25.43 11.22
C THR A 87 -1.18 -25.39 12.39
N ILE A 88 -0.77 -26.58 12.86
CA ILE A 88 0.22 -26.72 13.92
C ILE A 88 1.43 -27.44 13.35
N ILE A 89 2.62 -26.85 13.54
CA ILE A 89 3.89 -27.44 13.13
C ILE A 89 4.80 -27.52 14.35
N ALA A 90 5.43 -28.67 14.57
CA ALA A 90 6.51 -28.81 15.52
C ALA A 90 7.83 -28.66 14.75
N PRO A 91 8.48 -27.48 14.75
CA PRO A 91 9.73 -27.33 14.03
C PRO A 91 10.82 -28.21 14.64
N GLU A 92 11.59 -28.86 13.77
CA GLU A 92 12.74 -29.67 14.16
C GLU A 92 13.95 -28.78 14.47
N ASN A 93 15.15 -29.36 14.59
CA ASN A 93 16.38 -28.58 14.69
C ASN A 93 16.79 -28.07 13.32
N THR A 94 16.09 -27.05 12.83
CA THR A 94 16.31 -26.41 11.53
C THR A 94 16.34 -24.89 11.65
N ASP A 95 17.04 -24.24 10.73
CA ASP A 95 17.10 -22.76 10.65
C ASP A 95 15.87 -22.18 9.93
N PHE A 96 15.03 -23.02 9.34
CA PHE A 96 13.78 -22.62 8.68
C PHE A 96 12.73 -23.73 8.72
N VAL A 97 11.49 -23.35 8.43
CA VAL A 97 10.38 -24.27 8.15
C VAL A 97 9.63 -23.80 6.91
N GLU A 98 9.11 -24.75 6.14
CA GLU A 98 8.27 -24.49 4.98
C GLU A 98 6.95 -25.25 5.14
N TRP A 99 5.87 -24.63 4.69
CA TRP A 99 4.56 -25.27 4.61
C TRP A 99 3.74 -24.70 3.46
N ILE A 100 2.68 -25.41 3.13
CA ILE A 100 1.75 -25.02 2.08
C ILE A 100 0.37 -24.84 2.68
N TRP A 101 -0.32 -23.77 2.29
CA TRP A 101 -1.72 -23.54 2.62
C TRP A 101 -2.56 -23.48 1.36
N GLN A 102 -3.75 -24.05 1.41
CA GLN A 102 -4.75 -23.92 0.36
C GLN A 102 -5.77 -22.86 0.78
N PRO A 103 -5.75 -21.64 0.21
CA PRO A 103 -6.74 -20.63 0.52
C PRO A 103 -8.13 -21.03 0.03
N PRO A 104 -9.21 -20.49 0.63
CA PRO A 104 -10.55 -20.59 0.07
C PRO A 104 -10.61 -20.09 -1.38
N LYS A 105 -11.55 -20.61 -2.17
CA LYS A 105 -11.72 -20.25 -3.59
C LYS A 105 -12.42 -18.91 -3.82
N LYS A 106 -12.38 -17.99 -2.84
CA LYS A 106 -12.97 -16.65 -2.98
C LYS A 106 -11.98 -15.78 -3.74
N ASP A 107 -12.41 -15.23 -4.87
CA ASP A 107 -11.61 -14.25 -5.60
C ASP A 107 -11.62 -12.90 -4.88
N TYR A 108 -10.61 -12.07 -5.15
CA TYR A 108 -10.46 -10.74 -4.59
C TYR A 108 -10.56 -10.71 -3.05
N ALA A 109 -9.82 -11.62 -2.40
CA ALA A 109 -9.81 -11.81 -0.96
C ALA A 109 -8.40 -11.61 -0.37
N GLY A 110 -8.34 -10.84 0.72
CA GLY A 110 -7.15 -10.71 1.55
C GLY A 110 -7.22 -11.64 2.77
N TYR A 111 -6.10 -12.24 3.14
CA TYR A 111 -5.99 -13.08 4.33
C TYR A 111 -4.80 -12.68 5.19
N LEU A 112 -4.95 -12.79 6.51
CA LEU A 112 -3.83 -12.73 7.45
C LEU A 112 -3.38 -14.15 7.79
N THR A 113 -2.09 -14.42 7.70
CA THR A 113 -1.46 -15.60 8.32
C THR A 113 -0.78 -15.16 9.60
N GLU A 114 -1.36 -15.50 10.76
CA GLU A 114 -0.77 -15.26 12.07
C GLU A 114 0.11 -16.44 12.47
N ILE A 115 1.37 -16.18 12.83
CA ILE A 115 2.32 -17.22 13.21
C ILE A 115 2.75 -16.98 14.65
N LEU A 116 2.43 -17.92 15.53
CA LEU A 116 2.77 -17.88 16.95
C LEU A 116 3.75 -18.99 17.30
N LEU A 117 4.90 -18.64 17.86
CA LEU A 117 5.80 -19.61 18.47
C LEU A 117 5.44 -19.82 19.92
N GLU A 118 5.20 -21.06 20.30
CA GLU A 118 4.77 -21.44 21.63
C GLU A 118 5.78 -22.36 22.32
N LYS A 119 6.00 -22.12 23.62
CA LYS A 119 6.72 -23.02 24.52
C LYS A 119 5.87 -23.24 25.77
N ASN A 120 5.58 -24.49 26.12
CA ASN A 120 4.73 -24.84 27.26
C ASN A 120 3.38 -24.09 27.25
N HIS A 121 2.71 -24.06 26.09
CA HIS A 121 1.43 -23.36 25.86
C HIS A 121 1.44 -21.84 26.07
N ARG A 122 2.62 -21.21 26.11
CA ARG A 122 2.77 -19.74 26.13
C ARG A 122 3.36 -19.26 24.83
N VAL A 123 2.78 -18.21 24.25
CA VAL A 123 3.34 -17.51 23.09
C VAL A 123 4.62 -16.79 23.53
N ILE A 124 5.72 -17.05 22.83
CA ILE A 124 7.04 -16.46 23.07
C ILE A 124 7.56 -15.65 21.89
N ASP A 125 6.97 -15.83 20.70
CA ASP A 125 7.26 -15.00 19.53
C ASP A 125 6.05 -14.95 18.59
N ARG A 126 5.98 -13.89 17.77
CA ARG A 126 4.88 -13.61 16.84
C ARG A 126 5.42 -12.96 15.59
N MET A 127 4.91 -13.37 14.44
CA MET A 127 5.12 -12.71 13.14
C MET A 127 3.90 -13.00 12.27
N ASN A 128 3.52 -12.06 11.41
CA ASN A 128 2.40 -12.25 10.51
C ASN A 128 2.84 -12.01 9.06
N ILE A 129 1.99 -12.43 8.12
CA ILE A 129 2.13 -12.10 6.70
C ILE A 129 0.76 -12.05 6.03
N GLY A 130 0.56 -11.07 5.14
CA GLY A 130 -0.63 -10.97 4.29
C GLY A 130 -0.60 -11.95 3.12
N VAL A 131 -1.76 -12.37 2.63
CA VAL A 131 -1.92 -13.16 1.39
C VAL A 131 -3.03 -12.56 0.54
N ASP A 132 -2.72 -12.27 -0.71
CA ASP A 132 -3.68 -11.78 -1.71
C ASP A 132 -4.09 -12.91 -2.66
N VAL A 133 -5.37 -13.30 -2.62
CA VAL A 133 -5.99 -14.16 -3.63
C VAL A 133 -6.84 -13.29 -4.53
N SER A 134 -6.29 -12.92 -5.69
CA SER A 134 -6.94 -12.10 -6.70
C SER A 134 -6.56 -12.62 -8.07
N SER A 135 -7.54 -12.87 -8.94
CA SER A 135 -7.31 -13.33 -10.30
C SER A 135 -6.60 -12.29 -11.17
N ASP A 136 -6.85 -11.00 -10.93
CA ASP A 136 -6.20 -9.86 -11.58
C ASP A 136 -5.70 -8.82 -10.55
N TRP A 137 -4.62 -8.12 -10.85
CA TRP A 137 -4.03 -7.09 -9.99
C TRP A 137 -4.84 -5.78 -9.95
N ASN A 138 -5.68 -5.53 -10.97
CA ASN A 138 -6.39 -4.27 -11.17
C ASN A 138 -7.32 -3.87 -10.03
N THR A 139 -7.83 -4.86 -9.29
CA THR A 139 -8.76 -4.65 -8.19
C THR A 139 -7.99 -4.21 -6.95
N TYR A 140 -6.83 -4.80 -6.66
CA TYR A 140 -6.05 -4.48 -5.47
C TYR A 140 -4.59 -4.18 -5.82
N PRO A 141 -4.33 -3.14 -6.63
CA PRO A 141 -2.98 -2.90 -7.09
C PRO A 141 -2.11 -2.41 -5.93
N ARG A 142 -0.86 -2.88 -5.91
CA ARG A 142 0.21 -2.52 -4.98
C ARG A 142 1.44 -2.33 -5.84
N TYR A 143 1.68 -1.06 -6.20
CA TYR A 143 2.56 -0.70 -7.29
C TYR A 143 3.89 -0.24 -6.73
N GLY A 144 4.96 -0.92 -7.12
CA GLY A 144 6.33 -0.50 -6.81
C GLY A 144 7.03 0.00 -8.06
N PHE A 145 8.34 0.21 -7.95
CA PHE A 145 9.15 0.67 -9.07
C PHE A 145 10.54 0.03 -9.12
N LEU A 146 11.13 0.07 -10.30
CA LEU A 146 12.56 -0.13 -10.55
C LEU A 146 13.06 1.07 -11.35
N SER A 147 14.30 1.46 -11.09
CA SER A 147 14.95 2.59 -11.75
C SER A 147 16.44 2.36 -12.02
N LYS A 148 17.07 1.29 -11.55
CA LYS A 148 18.49 0.96 -11.86
C LYS A 148 18.61 -0.27 -12.76
N TYR A 149 19.28 -0.07 -13.89
CA TYR A 149 19.46 -1.09 -14.93
C TYR A 149 20.92 -1.18 -15.41
N SER A 150 21.87 -0.92 -14.52
CA SER A 150 23.27 -1.22 -14.77
C SER A 150 23.49 -2.72 -14.97
N GLN A 151 24.74 -3.14 -15.18
CA GLN A 151 25.06 -4.56 -15.24
C GLN A 151 24.93 -5.18 -13.84
N LEU A 152 23.74 -5.68 -13.52
CA LEU A 152 23.44 -6.32 -12.24
C LEU A 152 23.64 -7.83 -12.31
N SER A 153 24.08 -8.41 -11.21
CA SER A 153 24.09 -9.85 -11.01
C SER A 153 22.67 -10.40 -10.79
N GLU A 154 22.49 -11.69 -11.01
CA GLU A 154 21.21 -12.36 -10.74
C GLU A 154 20.82 -12.29 -9.26
N ASP A 155 21.79 -12.29 -8.35
CA ASP A 155 21.54 -12.17 -6.91
C ASP A 155 21.05 -10.77 -6.52
N GLU A 156 21.57 -9.70 -7.14
CA GLU A 156 21.07 -8.33 -6.93
C GLU A 156 19.63 -8.19 -7.42
N ILE A 157 19.34 -8.73 -8.62
CA ILE A 157 17.98 -8.76 -9.20
C ILE A 157 17.03 -9.55 -8.30
N TYR A 158 17.43 -10.76 -7.89
CA TYR A 158 16.67 -11.62 -6.98
C TYR A 158 16.35 -10.89 -5.67
N LYS A 159 17.34 -10.24 -5.05
CA LYS A 159 17.17 -9.51 -3.78
C LYS A 159 16.21 -8.33 -3.91
N ALA A 160 16.31 -7.55 -4.99
CA ALA A 160 15.40 -6.43 -5.23
C ALA A 160 13.95 -6.90 -5.38
N ILE A 161 13.72 -7.90 -6.24
CA ILE A 161 12.37 -8.45 -6.45
C ILE A 161 11.84 -9.19 -5.20
N ARG A 162 12.70 -9.91 -4.46
CA ARG A 162 12.33 -10.54 -3.19
C ARG A 162 11.90 -9.50 -2.15
N LYS A 163 12.60 -8.35 -2.07
CA LYS A 163 12.20 -7.24 -1.18
C LYS A 163 10.81 -6.74 -1.55
N LEU A 164 10.55 -6.49 -2.84
CA LEU A 164 9.23 -6.07 -3.32
C LEU A 164 8.13 -7.12 -3.04
N ASN A 165 8.45 -8.40 -3.19
CA ASN A 165 7.55 -9.50 -2.87
C ASN A 165 7.17 -9.52 -1.38
N ARG A 166 8.10 -9.15 -0.49
CA ARG A 166 7.82 -9.07 0.95
C ARG A 166 6.80 -7.99 1.29
N TYR A 167 6.79 -6.90 0.52
CA TYR A 167 5.76 -5.86 0.60
C TYR A 167 4.53 -6.18 -0.25
N HIS A 168 4.45 -7.39 -0.82
CA HIS A 168 3.34 -7.84 -1.68
C HIS A 168 3.14 -6.99 -2.93
N ILE A 169 4.17 -6.28 -3.39
CA ILE A 169 4.08 -5.49 -4.63
C ILE A 169 3.70 -6.42 -5.77
N ASN A 170 2.54 -6.17 -6.39
CA ASN A 170 1.96 -7.03 -7.43
C ASN A 170 2.00 -6.37 -8.82
N GLY A 171 2.57 -5.17 -8.91
CA GLY A 171 2.94 -4.52 -10.16
C GLY A 171 4.18 -3.65 -9.97
N ILE A 172 4.99 -3.48 -11.01
CA ILE A 172 6.25 -2.73 -10.97
C ILE A 172 6.32 -1.80 -12.18
N GLN A 173 6.51 -0.52 -11.90
CA GLN A 173 6.83 0.49 -12.92
C GLN A 173 8.33 0.46 -13.20
N PHE A 174 8.71 0.24 -14.44
CA PHE A 174 10.10 0.34 -14.88
C PHE A 174 10.32 1.77 -15.34
N TYR A 175 10.88 2.61 -14.47
CA TYR A 175 11.11 4.04 -14.72
C TYR A 175 12.44 4.27 -15.42
N ASP A 176 12.51 5.15 -16.44
CA ASP A 176 13.72 5.48 -17.21
C ASP A 176 14.57 4.28 -17.67
N TRP A 177 13.91 3.22 -18.11
CA TRP A 177 14.57 2.05 -18.69
C TRP A 177 14.88 2.22 -20.18
N HIS A 178 14.11 3.04 -20.89
CA HIS A 178 14.07 3.08 -22.35
C HIS A 178 15.20 3.94 -22.95
N HIS A 179 15.42 3.84 -24.26
CA HIS A 179 16.46 4.60 -24.96
C HIS A 179 16.09 6.08 -25.15
N ALA A 180 15.04 6.35 -25.93
CA ALA A 180 14.51 7.68 -26.19
C ALA A 180 12.98 7.63 -26.14
N HIS A 181 12.33 8.75 -25.83
CA HIS A 181 10.87 8.77 -25.65
C HIS A 181 10.11 8.43 -26.94
N HIS A 182 10.61 8.86 -28.11
CA HIS A 182 10.03 8.55 -29.42
C HIS A 182 10.54 7.22 -30.01
N ASP A 183 11.64 6.67 -29.49
CA ASP A 183 12.22 5.38 -29.92
C ASP A 183 12.69 4.55 -28.71
N PRO A 184 11.76 3.98 -27.92
CA PRO A 184 12.07 3.42 -26.61
C PRO A 184 12.98 2.18 -26.66
N LEU A 185 12.93 1.38 -27.72
CA LEU A 185 13.81 0.22 -27.89
C LEU A 185 14.99 0.56 -28.81
N LYS A 186 16.23 0.58 -28.27
CA LYS A 186 17.41 0.72 -29.12
C LYS A 186 17.63 -0.55 -29.94
N GLY A 187 17.56 -0.45 -31.26
CA GLY A 187 17.77 -1.58 -32.19
C GLY A 187 16.48 -1.98 -32.90
N THR A 188 16.30 -3.28 -33.14
CA THR A 188 15.02 -3.83 -33.63
C THR A 188 14.47 -4.83 -32.61
N ALA A 189 13.21 -5.25 -32.78
CA ALA A 189 12.62 -6.23 -31.88
C ALA A 189 13.35 -7.58 -31.91
N GLU A 190 13.85 -7.98 -33.09
CA GLU A 190 14.57 -9.24 -33.31
C GLU A 190 16.04 -9.16 -32.92
N ASN A 191 16.60 -7.96 -32.85
CA ASN A 191 18.00 -7.72 -32.52
C ASN A 191 18.14 -6.42 -31.69
N PRO A 192 17.66 -6.43 -30.44
CA PRO A 192 17.80 -5.30 -29.55
C PRO A 192 19.28 -5.08 -29.22
N LYS A 193 19.69 -3.83 -29.04
CA LYS A 193 21.04 -3.52 -28.58
C LYS A 193 21.20 -4.01 -27.14
N LYS A 194 22.38 -4.55 -26.83
CA LYS A 194 22.71 -5.05 -25.49
C LYS A 194 22.68 -3.94 -24.43
N THR A 195 23.06 -2.74 -24.83
CA THR A 195 23.07 -1.55 -23.97
C THR A 195 22.71 -0.28 -24.74
N TRP A 196 22.26 0.73 -24.01
CA TRP A 196 22.05 2.09 -24.48
C TRP A 196 22.23 3.09 -23.33
N LEU A 197 22.23 4.37 -23.66
CA LEU A 197 22.10 5.45 -22.68
C LEU A 197 20.63 5.89 -22.65
N ASP A 198 20.11 6.11 -21.44
CA ASP A 198 18.80 6.73 -21.21
C ASP A 198 18.88 8.26 -21.29
N ILE A 199 17.78 8.94 -20.97
CA ILE A 199 17.69 10.40 -20.95
C ILE A 199 18.72 11.06 -20.01
N ALA A 200 19.04 10.43 -18.88
CA ALA A 200 20.00 10.93 -17.90
C ALA A 200 21.43 10.45 -18.16
N ASN A 201 21.71 9.93 -19.37
CA ASN A 201 22.99 9.36 -19.77
C ASN A 201 23.48 8.19 -18.88
N ARG A 202 22.57 7.47 -18.24
CA ARG A 202 22.87 6.25 -17.49
C ARG A 202 22.94 5.08 -18.46
N THR A 203 23.90 4.19 -18.23
CA THR A 203 24.00 2.97 -19.06
C THR A 203 22.96 1.96 -18.63
N ILE A 204 22.10 1.60 -19.57
CA ILE A 204 21.05 0.59 -19.41
C ILE A 204 21.49 -0.71 -20.07
N TYR A 205 21.24 -1.84 -19.40
CA TYR A 205 21.50 -3.18 -19.90
C TYR A 205 20.20 -3.91 -20.20
N PHE A 206 20.01 -4.31 -21.46
CA PHE A 206 18.83 -5.06 -21.91
C PHE A 206 18.60 -6.31 -21.06
N THR A 207 19.66 -7.07 -20.80
CA THR A 207 19.62 -8.31 -20.03
C THR A 207 19.21 -8.11 -18.57
N THR A 208 19.47 -6.93 -17.99
CA THR A 208 19.03 -6.62 -16.62
C THR A 208 17.51 -6.43 -16.59
N ILE A 209 16.95 -5.75 -17.60
CA ILE A 209 15.50 -5.56 -17.74
C ILE A 209 14.79 -6.91 -17.94
N GLU A 210 15.29 -7.75 -18.86
CA GLU A 210 14.76 -9.10 -19.07
C GLU A 210 14.72 -9.92 -17.78
N LYS A 211 15.83 -9.95 -17.05
CA LYS A 211 15.93 -10.73 -15.80
C LYS A 211 15.03 -10.17 -14.69
N TYR A 212 14.85 -8.85 -14.62
CA TYR A 212 13.87 -8.26 -13.72
C TYR A 212 12.44 -8.67 -14.06
N ILE A 213 12.08 -8.66 -15.35
CA ILE A 213 10.76 -9.09 -15.83
C ILE A 213 10.53 -10.56 -15.44
N ASP A 214 11.46 -11.45 -15.80
CA ASP A 214 11.37 -12.88 -15.48
C ASP A 214 11.16 -13.12 -13.98
N GLU A 215 11.92 -12.43 -13.15
CA GLU A 215 11.89 -12.62 -11.70
C GLU A 215 10.61 -12.07 -11.05
N ALA A 216 10.08 -10.97 -11.59
CA ALA A 216 8.80 -10.39 -11.21
C ALA A 216 7.63 -11.32 -11.62
N HIS A 217 7.65 -11.84 -12.84
CA HIS A 217 6.63 -12.77 -13.35
C HIS A 217 6.56 -14.08 -12.57
N ARG A 218 7.71 -14.64 -12.16
CA ARG A 218 7.75 -15.83 -11.28
C ARG A 218 6.97 -15.64 -9.97
N ARG A 219 6.79 -14.40 -9.52
CA ARG A 219 6.05 -14.00 -8.31
C ARG A 219 4.66 -13.43 -8.59
N ASN A 220 4.14 -13.63 -9.81
CA ASN A 220 2.86 -13.12 -10.27
C ASN A 220 2.73 -11.58 -10.23
N MET A 221 3.84 -10.85 -10.33
CA MET A 221 3.86 -9.39 -10.44
C MET A 221 3.66 -8.97 -11.90
N LYS A 222 2.99 -7.84 -12.11
CA LYS A 222 2.87 -7.18 -13.42
C LYS A 222 4.05 -6.24 -13.67
N THR A 223 4.54 -6.16 -14.90
CA THR A 223 5.67 -5.30 -15.28
C THR A 223 5.19 -4.25 -16.28
N MET A 224 5.41 -2.98 -15.96
CA MET A 224 4.82 -1.86 -16.69
C MET A 224 5.94 -0.95 -17.19
N THR A 225 6.08 -0.83 -18.51
CA THR A 225 7.07 0.06 -19.12
C THR A 225 6.65 1.51 -18.92
N TYR A 226 7.54 2.36 -18.40
CA TYR A 226 7.37 3.82 -18.38
C TYR A 226 7.66 4.44 -19.75
N ASN A 227 6.77 5.34 -20.21
CA ASN A 227 7.08 6.35 -21.22
C ASN A 227 6.01 7.47 -21.22
N LEU A 228 6.38 8.68 -21.61
CA LEU A 228 5.43 9.77 -21.85
C LEU A 228 4.53 9.49 -23.06
N LEU A 229 3.29 9.99 -23.05
CA LEU A 229 2.39 9.90 -24.22
C LEU A 229 2.81 10.73 -25.44
N TYR A 230 3.73 11.68 -25.26
CA TYR A 230 4.03 12.75 -26.22
C TYR A 230 5.50 13.16 -26.32
N GLY A 231 6.42 12.42 -25.70
CA GLY A 231 7.82 12.83 -25.64
C GLY A 231 8.58 12.48 -26.92
N ALA A 232 9.35 13.42 -27.45
CA ALA A 232 10.35 13.18 -28.48
C ALA A 232 11.62 13.98 -28.19
N TRP A 233 12.78 13.42 -28.45
CA TRP A 233 14.05 14.16 -28.39
C TRP A 233 14.21 15.07 -29.61
N SER A 234 15.10 16.06 -29.56
CA SER A 234 15.41 16.88 -30.74
C SER A 234 15.89 16.03 -31.92
N SER A 235 16.71 15.02 -31.64
CA SER A 235 17.14 14.00 -32.63
C SER A 235 15.99 13.23 -33.28
N GLY A 236 14.82 13.14 -32.61
CA GLY A 236 13.65 12.45 -33.13
C GLY A 236 13.14 13.03 -34.46
N PHE A 237 13.36 14.31 -34.73
CA PHE A 237 12.95 14.95 -35.98
C PHE A 237 13.71 14.42 -37.20
N ASP A 238 14.95 13.96 -37.01
CA ASP A 238 15.73 13.25 -38.03
C ASP A 238 15.39 11.75 -38.11
N GLU A 239 14.81 11.20 -37.03
CA GLU A 239 14.42 9.78 -36.90
C GLU A 239 12.94 9.52 -37.25
N GLY A 240 12.31 10.48 -37.93
CA GLY A 240 10.99 10.33 -38.54
C GLY A 240 9.85 11.01 -37.80
N VAL A 241 10.06 11.58 -36.60
CA VAL A 241 9.10 12.48 -35.96
C VAL A 241 8.98 13.75 -36.82
N LYS A 242 7.76 14.28 -36.96
CA LYS A 242 7.51 15.46 -37.79
C LYS A 242 7.04 16.65 -36.96
N PRO A 243 7.54 17.88 -37.22
CA PRO A 243 7.07 19.08 -36.53
C PRO A 243 5.55 19.28 -36.62
N GLN A 244 4.91 18.85 -37.71
CA GLN A 244 3.46 18.91 -37.91
C GLN A 244 2.65 18.11 -36.86
N TRP A 245 3.31 17.23 -36.11
CA TRP A 245 2.69 16.47 -35.04
C TRP A 245 2.83 17.15 -33.68
N GLY A 246 3.62 18.22 -33.59
CA GLY A 246 4.04 18.88 -32.37
C GLY A 246 2.95 19.70 -31.67
N VAL A 247 3.26 20.05 -30.43
CA VAL A 247 2.57 21.05 -29.62
C VAL A 247 3.42 22.33 -29.60
N TYR A 248 2.78 23.49 -29.67
CA TYR A 248 3.40 24.80 -29.77
C TYR A 248 2.90 25.76 -28.71
N ARG A 249 3.70 26.78 -28.38
CA ARG A 249 3.35 27.86 -27.44
C ARG A 249 2.59 29.01 -28.12
N ASP A 250 2.60 29.05 -29.44
CA ASP A 250 1.95 30.07 -30.27
C ASP A 250 1.14 29.44 -31.41
N SER A 251 0.20 30.21 -31.96
CA SER A 251 -0.67 29.77 -33.04
C SER A 251 0.01 29.76 -34.42
N CYS A 252 1.23 30.26 -34.54
CA CYS A 252 1.98 30.37 -35.79
C CYS A 252 3.07 29.29 -35.90
N HIS A 253 3.04 28.28 -35.02
CA HIS A 253 3.97 27.15 -34.97
C HIS A 253 5.47 27.56 -35.00
N GLU A 254 5.80 28.71 -34.40
CA GLU A 254 7.17 29.25 -34.37
C GLU A 254 7.96 28.70 -33.17
N VAL A 255 7.29 28.48 -32.04
CA VAL A 255 7.91 28.07 -30.78
C VAL A 255 7.33 26.72 -30.33
N PRO A 256 8.02 25.60 -30.62
CA PRO A 256 7.58 24.29 -30.13
C PRO A 256 7.59 24.27 -28.60
N PHE A 257 6.66 23.53 -28.01
CA PHE A 257 6.68 23.24 -26.58
C PHE A 257 7.64 22.09 -26.31
N PHE A 258 8.51 22.27 -25.34
CA PHE A 258 9.41 21.24 -24.83
C PHE A 258 9.70 21.46 -23.35
N LEU A 259 10.11 20.39 -22.67
CA LEU A 259 10.64 20.39 -21.32
C LEU A 259 12.17 20.48 -21.39
N ASN A 260 12.74 21.51 -20.75
CA ASN A 260 14.19 21.63 -20.59
C ASN A 260 14.67 20.59 -19.58
N MET A 261 15.57 19.72 -20.01
CA MET A 261 16.21 18.73 -19.14
C MET A 261 17.47 19.32 -18.50
N PRO A 262 17.94 18.77 -17.36
CA PRO A 262 19.15 19.25 -16.71
C PRO A 262 20.37 19.22 -17.65
N GLU A 263 21.30 20.16 -17.43
CA GLU A 263 22.54 20.22 -18.20
C GLU A 263 23.31 18.88 -18.14
N GLY A 264 23.80 18.41 -19.29
CA GLY A 264 24.53 17.15 -19.42
C GLY A 264 23.66 15.91 -19.59
N TRP A 265 22.33 16.04 -19.60
CA TRP A 265 21.41 14.99 -20.02
C TRP A 265 21.40 14.86 -21.55
N ALA A 266 20.82 13.76 -22.05
CA ALA A 266 20.95 13.38 -23.46
C ALA A 266 20.28 14.36 -24.43
N ASP A 267 19.10 14.88 -24.09
CA ASP A 267 18.32 15.79 -24.93
C ASP A 267 17.22 16.49 -24.10
N ASP A 268 16.58 17.49 -24.69
CA ASP A 268 15.31 18.04 -24.21
C ASP A 268 14.13 17.20 -24.72
N ILE A 269 12.96 17.33 -24.09
CA ILE A 269 11.77 16.56 -24.47
C ILE A 269 10.76 17.48 -25.16
N TYR A 270 10.68 17.39 -26.49
CA TYR A 270 9.68 18.06 -27.34
C TYR A 270 8.34 17.34 -27.32
N PHE A 271 7.26 18.12 -27.30
CA PHE A 271 5.92 17.59 -27.07
C PHE A 271 5.19 17.38 -28.38
N MET A 272 4.62 16.19 -28.54
CA MET A 272 3.75 15.81 -29.64
C MET A 272 2.28 15.88 -29.21
N ASN A 273 1.39 16.21 -30.14
CA ASN A 273 -0.04 16.28 -29.87
C ASN A 273 -0.60 14.85 -29.75
N PRO A 274 -1.11 14.40 -28.59
CA PRO A 274 -1.64 13.04 -28.44
C PRO A 274 -2.88 12.78 -29.30
N ALA A 275 -3.60 13.80 -29.77
CA ALA A 275 -4.70 13.64 -30.73
C ALA A 275 -4.24 13.51 -32.19
N ASN A 276 -2.97 13.76 -32.49
CA ASN A 276 -2.46 13.63 -33.85
C ASN A 276 -2.32 12.14 -34.24
N ARG A 277 -3.06 11.70 -35.26
CA ARG A 277 -3.08 10.31 -35.70
C ARG A 277 -1.73 9.79 -36.22
N ASN A 278 -0.91 10.66 -36.82
CA ASN A 278 0.41 10.25 -37.28
C ASN A 278 1.36 10.03 -36.10
N TRP A 279 1.30 10.89 -35.07
CA TRP A 279 2.02 10.65 -33.82
C TRP A 279 1.57 9.35 -33.15
N GLN A 280 0.26 9.14 -32.98
CA GLN A 280 -0.29 7.89 -32.42
C GLN A 280 0.25 6.68 -33.18
N ASN A 281 0.12 6.65 -34.51
CA ASN A 281 0.63 5.54 -35.33
C ASN A 281 2.13 5.33 -35.14
N TYR A 282 2.91 6.41 -35.11
CA TYR A 282 4.36 6.34 -34.92
C TYR A 282 4.71 5.75 -33.56
N ILE A 283 4.23 6.36 -32.47
CA ILE A 283 4.59 5.95 -31.12
C ILE A 283 4.04 4.58 -30.77
N PHE A 284 2.82 4.21 -31.23
CA PHE A 284 2.28 2.87 -31.01
C PHE A 284 3.09 1.80 -31.75
N SER A 285 3.54 2.06 -32.98
CA SER A 285 4.45 1.15 -33.70
C SER A 285 5.78 0.98 -32.96
N LYS A 286 6.34 2.07 -32.42
CA LYS A 286 7.59 2.05 -31.67
C LYS A 286 7.45 1.30 -30.35
N THR A 287 6.36 1.55 -29.62
CA THR A 287 6.01 0.81 -28.39
C THR A 287 5.70 -0.66 -28.67
N ALA A 288 5.08 -1.01 -29.80
CA ALA A 288 4.84 -2.41 -30.18
C ALA A 288 6.15 -3.21 -30.32
N LYS A 289 7.24 -2.58 -30.79
CA LYS A 289 8.56 -3.22 -30.83
C LYS A 289 9.11 -3.53 -29.44
N VAL A 290 8.80 -2.70 -28.44
CA VAL A 290 9.15 -2.97 -27.04
C VAL A 290 8.47 -4.27 -26.60
N PHE A 291 7.15 -4.38 -26.76
CA PHE A 291 6.38 -5.56 -26.36
C PHE A 291 6.72 -6.82 -27.18
N GLN A 292 7.33 -6.69 -28.35
CA GLN A 292 7.88 -7.82 -29.11
C GLN A 292 9.23 -8.30 -28.56
N ALA A 293 10.04 -7.39 -27.98
CA ALA A 293 11.39 -7.69 -27.50
C ALA A 293 11.45 -8.02 -26.00
N LEU A 294 10.57 -7.43 -25.20
CA LEU A 294 10.51 -7.54 -23.75
C LEU A 294 9.08 -7.87 -23.33
N ASP A 295 8.95 -8.87 -22.44
CA ASP A 295 7.66 -9.38 -21.98
C ASP A 295 7.03 -8.47 -20.90
N PHE A 296 6.91 -7.17 -21.19
CA PHE A 296 6.15 -6.26 -20.34
C PHE A 296 4.65 -6.56 -20.42
N ASP A 297 3.94 -6.47 -19.30
CA ASP A 297 2.50 -6.68 -19.24
C ASP A 297 1.68 -5.47 -19.71
N GLY A 298 2.27 -4.27 -19.68
CA GLY A 298 1.54 -3.05 -19.98
C GLY A 298 2.37 -1.78 -20.02
N TRP A 299 1.70 -0.68 -20.35
CA TRP A 299 2.29 0.65 -20.45
C TRP A 299 1.82 1.54 -19.30
N HIS A 300 2.78 2.02 -18.51
CA HIS A 300 2.60 3.18 -17.65
C HIS A 300 2.80 4.45 -18.49
N VAL A 301 1.68 5.04 -18.91
CA VAL A 301 1.63 6.27 -19.70
C VAL A 301 1.80 7.46 -18.76
N ASP A 302 2.81 8.29 -19.00
CA ASP A 302 3.08 9.45 -18.17
C ASP A 302 2.83 10.78 -18.89
N GLN A 303 2.64 11.85 -18.12
CA GLN A 303 2.37 13.22 -18.53
C GLN A 303 2.86 14.21 -17.46
N ILE A 304 2.91 15.52 -17.74
CA ILE A 304 3.58 16.52 -16.87
C ILE A 304 2.62 17.56 -16.27
N GLY A 305 1.33 17.27 -16.28
CA GLY A 305 0.28 18.06 -15.63
C GLY A 305 -0.33 19.15 -16.51
N ASN A 306 -0.94 20.13 -15.85
CA ASN A 306 -1.57 21.26 -16.51
C ASN A 306 -0.50 22.22 -17.02
N LEU A 307 -0.48 22.45 -18.33
CA LEU A 307 0.44 23.37 -18.99
C LEU A 307 -0.27 24.67 -19.35
N ASP A 308 0.51 25.66 -19.77
CA ASP A 308 0.02 26.95 -20.26
C ASP A 308 -0.86 26.80 -21.52
N THR A 309 -1.22 27.92 -22.15
CA THR A 309 -1.91 27.90 -23.45
C THR A 309 -1.06 27.17 -24.50
N LEU A 310 -1.62 26.08 -25.05
CA LEU A 310 -0.98 25.26 -26.08
C LEU A 310 -1.72 25.37 -27.40
N PHE A 311 -1.00 25.17 -28.50
CA PHE A 311 -1.54 25.13 -29.85
C PHE A 311 -1.07 23.88 -30.59
N THR A 312 -1.92 23.37 -31.47
CA THR A 312 -1.51 22.43 -32.52
C THR A 312 -0.65 23.14 -33.57
N TYR A 313 0.05 22.37 -34.42
CA TYR A 313 0.79 22.93 -35.56
C TYR A 313 -0.05 23.88 -36.44
N ASP A 314 -1.33 23.58 -36.68
CA ASP A 314 -2.20 24.42 -37.52
C ASP A 314 -2.74 25.68 -36.79
N GLY A 315 -2.24 25.98 -35.60
CA GLY A 315 -2.61 27.17 -34.83
C GLY A 315 -3.91 27.06 -34.01
N ASN A 316 -4.54 25.88 -33.97
CA ASN A 316 -5.72 25.66 -33.14
C ASN A 316 -5.34 25.52 -31.66
N PRO A 317 -6.06 26.16 -30.71
CA PRO A 317 -5.88 25.93 -29.29
C PRO A 317 -6.03 24.44 -28.93
N LEU A 318 -5.13 23.95 -28.09
CA LEU A 318 -5.07 22.56 -27.65
C LEU A 318 -5.36 22.46 -26.15
N ILE A 319 -6.41 21.73 -25.78
CA ILE A 319 -6.68 21.33 -24.40
C ILE A 319 -6.10 19.93 -24.22
N LEU A 320 -4.91 19.85 -23.63
CA LEU A 320 -4.15 18.60 -23.61
C LEU A 320 -4.93 17.43 -22.98
N LYS A 321 -5.56 17.63 -21.81
CA LYS A 321 -6.34 16.56 -21.14
C LYS A 321 -7.48 15.97 -21.99
N SER A 322 -8.07 16.74 -22.91
CA SER A 322 -9.18 16.24 -23.74
C SER A 322 -8.72 15.18 -24.76
N THR A 323 -7.41 15.05 -24.97
CA THR A 323 -6.79 14.06 -25.86
C THR A 323 -6.54 12.71 -25.20
N TYR A 324 -6.54 12.65 -23.85
CA TYR A 324 -6.07 11.48 -23.09
C TYR A 324 -6.93 10.24 -23.30
N TYR A 325 -8.26 10.38 -23.23
CA TYR A 325 -9.19 9.25 -23.43
C TYR A 325 -8.95 8.59 -24.79
N GLN A 326 -8.91 9.38 -25.87
CA GLN A 326 -8.75 8.87 -27.23
C GLN A 326 -7.37 8.22 -27.40
N PHE A 327 -6.30 8.85 -26.90
CA PHE A 327 -4.97 8.28 -27.00
C PHE A 327 -4.88 6.90 -26.32
N LEU A 328 -5.41 6.77 -25.09
CA LEU A 328 -5.42 5.52 -24.34
C LEU A 328 -6.32 4.47 -24.98
N GLU A 329 -7.49 4.85 -25.50
CA GLU A 329 -8.38 3.92 -26.18
C GLU A 329 -7.73 3.33 -27.44
N GLU A 330 -7.04 4.16 -28.21
CA GLU A 330 -6.42 3.75 -29.47
C GLU A 330 -5.12 2.99 -29.23
N SER A 331 -4.35 3.33 -28.19
CA SER A 331 -3.17 2.56 -27.80
C SER A 331 -3.57 1.17 -27.30
N GLN A 332 -4.66 1.05 -26.52
CA GLN A 332 -5.18 -0.24 -26.08
C GLN A 332 -5.63 -1.09 -27.26
N LYS A 333 -6.35 -0.53 -28.23
CA LYS A 333 -6.78 -1.25 -29.45
C LYS A 333 -5.60 -1.71 -30.30
N TYR A 334 -4.56 -0.89 -30.41
CA TYR A 334 -3.38 -1.19 -31.24
C TYR A 334 -2.45 -2.21 -30.60
N LEU A 335 -2.15 -2.03 -29.31
CA LEU A 335 -1.14 -2.81 -28.59
C LEU A 335 -1.74 -4.04 -27.89
N ASN A 336 -3.01 -3.98 -27.49
CA ASN A 336 -3.70 -5.00 -26.70
C ASN A 336 -2.95 -5.37 -25.40
N VAL A 337 -2.50 -4.33 -24.68
CA VAL A 337 -1.78 -4.44 -23.40
C VAL A 337 -2.54 -3.71 -22.29
N LYS A 338 -2.14 -3.95 -21.03
CA LYS A 338 -2.68 -3.22 -19.88
C LYS A 338 -2.20 -1.77 -19.89
N LEU A 339 -3.04 -0.84 -19.44
CA LEU A 339 -2.70 0.58 -19.38
C LEU A 339 -2.89 1.16 -17.98
N VAL A 340 -1.99 2.04 -17.58
CA VAL A 340 -2.14 2.95 -16.45
C VAL A 340 -1.70 4.32 -16.94
N MET A 341 -2.37 5.39 -16.53
CA MET A 341 -1.94 6.75 -16.87
C MET A 341 -1.82 7.62 -15.63
N ASN A 342 -0.72 8.36 -15.52
CA ASN A 342 -0.50 9.32 -14.45
C ASN A 342 -1.38 10.57 -14.61
N ALA A 343 -2.13 10.94 -13.56
CA ALA A 343 -2.74 12.26 -13.42
C ALA A 343 -1.98 13.15 -12.44
N VAL A 344 -0.94 13.82 -12.92
CA VAL A 344 -0.18 14.86 -12.20
C VAL A 344 -1.13 15.93 -11.69
N ALA A 345 -1.18 16.11 -10.37
CA ALA A 345 -2.09 17.04 -9.70
C ALA A 345 -3.56 16.90 -10.15
N GLN A 346 -4.01 15.66 -10.41
CA GLN A 346 -5.35 15.32 -10.91
C GLN A 346 -5.70 15.85 -12.30
N TYR A 347 -4.73 16.42 -13.04
CA TYR A 347 -4.98 16.94 -14.38
C TYR A 347 -5.28 15.80 -15.37
N GLY A 348 -6.48 15.85 -15.97
CA GLY A 348 -6.97 14.86 -16.94
C GLY A 348 -7.57 13.59 -16.32
N GLN A 349 -7.75 13.55 -15.00
CA GLN A 349 -8.21 12.36 -14.31
C GLN A 349 -9.63 11.93 -14.71
N GLU A 350 -10.51 12.87 -15.07
CA GLU A 350 -11.86 12.56 -15.55
C GLU A 350 -11.86 11.88 -16.94
N GLU A 351 -10.95 12.29 -17.82
CA GLU A 351 -10.72 11.64 -19.11
C GLU A 351 -10.09 10.26 -18.92
N ILE A 352 -9.10 10.14 -18.03
CA ILE A 352 -8.42 8.88 -17.71
C ILE A 352 -9.40 7.87 -17.07
N ALA A 353 -10.27 8.30 -16.16
CA ALA A 353 -11.21 7.40 -15.47
C ALA A 353 -12.23 6.72 -16.40
N ARG A 354 -12.48 7.31 -17.58
CA ARG A 354 -13.33 6.74 -18.62
C ARG A 354 -12.56 5.83 -19.57
N ALA A 355 -11.25 6.00 -19.68
CA ALA A 355 -10.38 5.25 -20.58
C ALA A 355 -10.17 3.79 -20.13
N PRO A 356 -9.66 2.90 -21.00
CA PRO A 356 -9.42 1.49 -20.65
C PRO A 356 -8.14 1.29 -19.82
N VAL A 357 -8.03 2.00 -18.68
CA VAL A 357 -6.96 1.81 -17.70
C VAL A 357 -7.32 0.74 -16.67
N GLU A 358 -6.32 0.16 -16.02
CA GLU A 358 -6.52 -0.89 -15.00
C GLU A 358 -7.00 -0.31 -13.67
N PHE A 359 -6.48 0.85 -13.30
CA PHE A 359 -6.79 1.59 -12.09
C PHE A 359 -6.39 3.06 -12.28
N LEU A 360 -6.75 3.89 -11.29
CA LEU A 360 -6.42 5.30 -11.29
C LEU A 360 -5.05 5.54 -10.64
N TYR A 361 -4.23 6.40 -11.24
CA TYR A 361 -2.95 6.81 -10.70
C TYR A 361 -2.90 8.33 -10.59
N THR A 362 -2.40 8.85 -9.48
CA THR A 362 -2.26 10.29 -9.26
C THR A 362 -0.93 10.59 -8.63
N GLU A 363 -0.07 11.31 -9.34
CA GLU A 363 1.08 11.98 -8.74
C GLU A 363 0.61 13.24 -8.01
N VAL A 364 0.85 13.28 -6.70
CA VAL A 364 0.28 14.30 -5.80
C VAL A 364 1.23 15.50 -5.70
N TRP A 365 0.75 16.64 -6.17
CA TRP A 365 1.43 17.92 -6.12
C TRP A 365 0.54 19.02 -5.56
N ASN A 366 1.12 20.19 -5.34
CA ASN A 366 0.37 21.38 -4.97
C ASN A 366 -0.77 21.63 -5.99
N PRO A 367 -1.95 22.08 -5.52
CA PRO A 367 -2.23 22.59 -4.17
C PRO A 367 -2.56 21.51 -3.10
N ASP A 368 -2.65 20.24 -3.48
CA ASP A 368 -3.05 19.13 -2.59
C ASP A 368 -1.90 18.78 -1.61
N SER A 369 -1.90 19.39 -0.42
CA SER A 369 -0.76 19.35 0.52
C SER A 369 -1.11 18.87 1.92
N SER A 370 -2.41 18.78 2.27
CA SER A 370 -2.89 18.33 3.57
C SER A 370 -3.32 16.86 3.57
N LEU A 371 -3.36 16.23 4.74
CA LEU A 371 -3.88 14.87 4.89
C LEU A 371 -5.34 14.74 4.40
N ASP A 372 -6.17 15.79 4.52
CA ASP A 372 -7.52 15.83 3.94
C ASP A 372 -7.49 15.83 2.41
N ASP A 373 -6.48 16.44 1.77
CA ASP A 373 -6.38 16.48 0.31
C ASP A 373 -6.12 15.08 -0.26
N LEU A 374 -5.31 14.26 0.42
CA LEU A 374 -5.15 12.84 0.04
C LEU A 374 -6.49 12.10 0.08
N ALA A 375 -7.25 12.26 1.16
CA ALA A 375 -8.59 11.68 1.28
C ALA A 375 -9.56 12.21 0.22
N ALA A 376 -9.47 13.51 -0.12
CA ALA A 376 -10.28 14.14 -1.14
C ALA A 376 -9.96 13.62 -2.54
N ILE A 377 -8.69 13.45 -2.89
CA ILE A 377 -8.26 12.82 -4.16
C ILE A 377 -8.86 11.42 -4.30
N LEU A 378 -8.73 10.59 -3.26
CA LEU A 378 -9.25 9.22 -3.28
C LEU A 378 -10.79 9.20 -3.43
N SER A 379 -11.48 10.08 -2.72
CA SER A 379 -12.94 10.24 -2.83
C SER A 379 -13.38 10.71 -4.22
N ARG A 380 -12.68 11.71 -4.81
CA ARG A 380 -12.93 12.18 -6.18
C ARG A 380 -12.69 11.09 -7.20
N ASN A 381 -11.59 10.35 -7.10
CA ASN A 381 -11.27 9.26 -8.02
C ASN A 381 -12.32 8.13 -7.95
N LYS A 382 -12.80 7.81 -6.74
CA LYS A 382 -13.88 6.85 -6.54
C LYS A 382 -15.19 7.34 -7.18
N SER A 383 -15.52 8.63 -7.09
CA SER A 383 -16.73 9.18 -7.71
C SER A 383 -16.64 9.24 -9.24
N LEU A 384 -15.45 9.48 -9.79
CA LEU A 384 -15.20 9.51 -11.25
C LEU A 384 -15.35 8.13 -11.90
N SER A 385 -14.81 7.08 -11.26
CA SER A 385 -14.77 5.75 -11.86
C SER A 385 -15.88 4.81 -11.38
N GLY A 386 -16.31 4.93 -10.12
CA GLY A 386 -17.18 3.97 -9.42
C GLY A 386 -16.54 2.60 -9.16
N LYS A 387 -15.56 2.19 -9.97
CA LYS A 387 -14.97 0.84 -10.01
C LYS A 387 -13.50 0.79 -9.61
N PHE A 388 -12.70 1.80 -9.94
CA PHE A 388 -11.25 1.70 -9.85
C PHE A 388 -10.74 2.12 -8.48
N ASN A 389 -9.81 1.32 -7.95
CA ASN A 389 -8.97 1.77 -6.86
C ASN A 389 -7.91 2.76 -7.37
N THR A 390 -7.32 3.52 -6.46
CA THR A 390 -6.37 4.59 -6.78
C THR A 390 -5.02 4.32 -6.14
N ILE A 391 -3.96 4.61 -6.90
CA ILE A 391 -2.58 4.66 -6.43
C ILE A 391 -2.14 6.12 -6.43
N LEU A 392 -1.53 6.53 -5.32
CA LEU A 392 -0.93 7.84 -5.18
C LEU A 392 0.60 7.70 -5.28
N ALA A 393 1.25 8.57 -6.05
CA ALA A 393 2.68 8.84 -5.88
C ALA A 393 2.80 10.13 -5.09
N ALA A 394 3.18 10.01 -3.82
CA ALA A 394 3.19 11.09 -2.85
C ALA A 394 4.56 11.17 -2.16
N TYR A 395 5.54 11.77 -2.86
CA TYR A 395 6.94 11.76 -2.45
C TYR A 395 7.17 12.39 -1.08
N MET A 396 7.58 11.58 -0.12
CA MET A 396 7.70 11.96 1.28
C MET A 396 9.03 12.64 1.58
N ASN A 397 9.01 13.59 2.54
CA ASN A 397 10.18 14.33 3.00
C ASN A 397 10.97 15.04 1.87
N TYR A 398 10.25 15.47 0.84
CA TYR A 398 10.78 15.94 -0.44
C TYR A 398 11.86 17.03 -0.33
N GLU A 399 11.75 17.98 0.60
CA GLU A 399 12.73 19.08 0.72
C GLU A 399 14.09 18.59 1.23
N ASN A 400 14.14 17.39 1.84
CA ASN A 400 15.39 16.75 2.25
C ASN A 400 15.98 15.85 1.16
N SER A 401 15.27 15.60 0.05
CA SER A 401 15.66 14.62 -0.98
C SER A 401 16.87 15.04 -1.83
N SER A 402 17.32 16.29 -1.72
CA SER A 402 18.50 16.79 -2.43
C SER A 402 19.83 16.35 -1.81
N ASN A 403 19.83 15.84 -0.58
CA ASN A 403 21.04 15.43 0.13
C ASN A 403 20.87 14.06 0.80
N PRO A 404 21.95 13.28 0.98
CA PRO A 404 21.89 12.03 1.73
C PRO A 404 21.28 12.21 3.13
N GLY A 405 20.31 11.37 3.46
CA GLY A 405 19.57 11.46 4.70
C GLY A 405 18.70 10.24 4.97
N LYS A 406 17.72 10.44 5.85
CA LYS A 406 16.79 9.40 6.28
C LYS A 406 15.36 9.89 6.17
N PHE A 407 14.46 8.99 5.85
CA PHE A 407 13.02 9.26 5.94
C PHE A 407 12.61 9.45 7.40
N ASN A 408 11.58 10.26 7.62
CA ASN A 408 10.94 10.41 8.92
C ASN A 408 9.87 9.33 9.09
N THR A 409 10.17 8.30 9.88
CA THR A 409 9.24 7.18 10.16
C THR A 409 7.83 7.65 10.55
N PRO A 410 7.65 8.61 11.49
CA PRO A 410 6.31 9.12 11.80
C PRO A 410 5.55 9.73 10.62
N GLY A 411 6.24 10.46 9.74
CA GLY A 411 5.70 11.06 8.52
C GLY A 411 5.19 10.00 7.56
N ILE A 412 6.00 8.99 7.28
CA ILE A 412 5.67 7.87 6.39
C ILE A 412 4.44 7.12 6.93
N LEU A 413 4.53 6.55 8.14
CA LEU A 413 3.51 5.66 8.68
C LEU A 413 2.15 6.35 8.87
N LEU A 414 2.15 7.65 9.20
CA LEU A 414 0.89 8.40 9.29
C LEU A 414 0.29 8.71 7.92
N THR A 415 1.10 8.92 6.89
CA THR A 415 0.61 9.14 5.53
C THR A 415 0.05 7.85 4.93
N ASP A 416 0.74 6.73 5.09
CA ASP A 416 0.23 5.42 4.67
C ASP A 416 -1.06 5.06 5.38
N ALA A 417 -1.15 5.30 6.71
CA ALA A 417 -2.38 5.11 7.45
C ALA A 417 -3.55 5.89 6.86
N VAL A 418 -3.34 7.15 6.46
CA VAL A 418 -4.37 7.97 5.82
C VAL A 418 -4.73 7.43 4.44
N ILE A 419 -3.75 7.10 3.60
CA ILE A 419 -3.98 6.60 2.24
C ILE A 419 -4.75 5.27 2.31
N PHE A 420 -4.28 4.31 3.12
CA PHE A 420 -4.86 2.97 3.21
C PHE A 420 -6.25 2.97 3.87
N ALA A 421 -6.47 3.76 4.93
CA ALA A 421 -7.78 3.91 5.56
C ALA A 421 -8.84 4.55 4.64
N HIS A 422 -8.41 5.27 3.59
CA HIS A 422 -9.29 5.84 2.58
C HIS A 422 -9.38 4.99 1.31
N GLY A 423 -8.78 3.79 1.31
CA GLY A 423 -8.85 2.81 0.23
C GLY A 423 -7.86 3.04 -0.92
N GLY A 424 -6.92 3.97 -0.77
CA GLY A 424 -5.83 4.18 -1.70
C GLY A 424 -4.67 3.22 -1.48
N ALA A 425 -3.76 3.14 -2.46
CA ALA A 425 -2.43 2.56 -2.31
C ALA A 425 -1.36 3.63 -2.57
N HIS A 426 -0.14 3.40 -2.10
CA HIS A 426 0.98 4.33 -2.21
C HIS A 426 2.08 3.70 -3.07
N LEU A 427 2.47 4.36 -4.18
CA LEU A 427 3.69 4.01 -4.90
C LEU A 427 4.85 4.73 -4.22
N GLU A 428 5.55 3.99 -3.38
CA GLU A 428 6.71 4.51 -2.62
C GLU A 428 7.87 3.50 -2.55
N LEU A 429 7.62 2.20 -2.80
CA LEU A 429 8.61 1.13 -2.62
C LEU A 429 9.14 0.59 -3.94
N GLY A 430 10.46 0.50 -4.02
CA GLY A 430 11.22 -0.06 -5.12
C GLY A 430 12.46 -0.78 -4.59
N GLU A 431 13.52 -0.77 -5.37
CA GLU A 431 14.88 -1.10 -4.87
C GLU A 431 15.36 -0.16 -3.75
N HIS A 432 14.68 0.98 -3.58
CA HIS A 432 14.74 1.91 -2.45
C HIS A 432 13.35 2.55 -2.26
N MET A 433 13.20 3.46 -1.29
CA MET A 433 11.95 4.21 -1.10
C MET A 433 12.01 5.56 -1.81
N LEU A 434 10.94 5.98 -2.48
CA LEU A 434 10.90 7.23 -3.25
C LEU A 434 10.88 8.48 -2.35
N CYS A 435 11.79 9.40 -2.64
CA CYS A 435 11.79 10.75 -2.06
C CYS A 435 11.59 11.87 -3.09
N HIS A 436 11.51 11.55 -4.38
CA HIS A 436 11.50 12.51 -5.49
C HIS A 436 10.83 11.89 -6.74
N GLU A 437 10.30 12.71 -7.65
CA GLU A 437 9.74 12.28 -8.95
C GLU A 437 10.77 11.68 -9.91
N TYR A 438 12.04 12.03 -9.76
CA TYR A 438 13.13 11.33 -10.44
C TYR A 438 13.46 10.07 -9.64
N PHE A 439 12.82 8.95 -10.00
CA PHE A 439 12.88 7.69 -9.24
C PHE A 439 14.28 7.10 -9.02
N PRO A 440 15.33 7.43 -9.79
CA PRO A 440 16.70 7.05 -9.44
C PRO A 440 17.27 7.76 -8.20
N ASN A 441 16.67 8.87 -7.75
CA ASN A 441 17.10 9.58 -6.56
C ASN A 441 16.83 8.75 -5.29
N SER A 442 17.91 8.18 -4.75
CA SER A 442 17.90 7.39 -3.52
C SER A 442 18.65 8.08 -2.38
N ASN A 443 18.59 9.40 -2.29
CA ASN A 443 19.31 10.17 -1.27
C ASN A 443 18.76 9.92 0.14
N LEU A 444 17.46 9.64 0.28
CA LEU A 444 16.88 9.25 1.55
C LEU A 444 16.85 7.72 1.69
N SER A 445 17.23 7.24 2.87
CA SER A 445 17.24 5.83 3.22
C SER A 445 16.24 5.52 4.34
N MET A 446 15.71 4.30 4.34
CA MET A 446 14.88 3.80 5.43
C MET A 446 15.79 3.26 6.55
N ASP A 447 15.44 3.58 7.80
CA ASP A 447 16.03 2.90 8.95
C ASP A 447 15.36 1.53 9.18
N PRO A 448 16.03 0.59 9.88
CA PRO A 448 15.49 -0.76 10.11
C PRO A 448 14.10 -0.78 10.75
N ASP A 449 13.82 0.18 11.65
CA ASP A 449 12.52 0.31 12.29
C ASP A 449 11.42 0.69 11.29
N LEU A 450 11.73 1.56 10.31
CA LEU A 450 10.81 1.91 9.24
C LEU A 450 10.62 0.73 8.28
N GLU A 451 11.70 0.02 7.90
CA GLU A 451 11.58 -1.15 7.03
C GLU A 451 10.68 -2.24 7.65
N ALA A 452 10.82 -2.47 8.96
CA ALA A 452 9.99 -3.40 9.71
C ALA A 452 8.53 -2.93 9.82
N ALA A 453 8.30 -1.65 10.12
CA ALA A 453 6.94 -1.10 10.20
C ALA A 453 6.21 -1.14 8.84
N LEU A 454 6.91 -0.84 7.74
CA LEU A 454 6.34 -0.93 6.39
C LEU A 454 5.98 -2.37 6.02
N ILE A 455 6.75 -3.35 6.47
CA ILE A 455 6.38 -4.77 6.31
C ILE A 455 5.01 -5.01 6.97
N ASP A 456 4.83 -4.57 8.22
CA ASP A 456 3.58 -4.76 8.96
C ASP A 456 2.40 -4.00 8.31
N TYR A 457 2.65 -2.79 7.81
CA TYR A 457 1.66 -1.97 7.12
C TYR A 457 1.20 -2.60 5.80
N TYR A 458 2.11 -3.14 4.98
CA TYR A 458 1.76 -3.79 3.73
C TYR A 458 1.14 -5.18 3.96
N ASP A 459 1.57 -5.91 4.99
CA ASP A 459 0.90 -7.14 5.44
C ASP A 459 -0.55 -6.85 5.85
N PHE A 460 -0.77 -5.80 6.64
CA PHE A 460 -2.10 -5.35 7.05
C PHE A 460 -2.94 -4.91 5.84
N PHE A 461 -2.35 -4.13 4.93
CA PHE A 461 -3.02 -3.62 3.74
C PHE A 461 -3.52 -4.76 2.83
N VAL A 462 -2.74 -5.83 2.69
CA VAL A 462 -3.15 -7.05 1.97
C VAL A 462 -4.18 -7.84 2.75
N ALA A 463 -3.90 -8.16 4.02
CA ALA A 463 -4.76 -9.01 4.83
C ALA A 463 -6.20 -8.49 4.96
N TYR A 464 -6.35 -7.16 4.99
CA TYR A 464 -7.65 -6.50 5.16
C TYR A 464 -8.12 -5.76 3.90
N GLN A 465 -7.54 -6.04 2.72
CA GLN A 465 -7.86 -5.31 1.48
C GLN A 465 -9.37 -5.29 1.14
N THR A 466 -10.11 -6.35 1.48
CA THR A 466 -11.57 -6.41 1.30
C THR A 466 -12.31 -5.38 2.16
N LEU A 467 -11.84 -5.10 3.38
CA LEU A 467 -12.45 -4.11 4.28
C LEU A 467 -11.91 -2.69 4.06
N LEU A 468 -10.75 -2.56 3.42
CA LEU A 468 -10.11 -1.28 3.14
C LEU A 468 -10.54 -0.68 1.79
N ARG A 469 -10.70 -1.52 0.76
CA ARG A 469 -10.76 -1.06 -0.63
C ARG A 469 -11.53 -1.97 -1.58
N ASN A 470 -12.45 -2.80 -1.07
CA ASN A 470 -13.43 -3.46 -1.93
C ASN A 470 -14.24 -2.39 -2.69
N PRO A 471 -14.43 -2.50 -4.02
CA PRO A 471 -15.24 -1.57 -4.79
C PRO A 471 -16.67 -1.34 -4.28
N GLU A 472 -17.23 -2.29 -3.54
CA GLU A 472 -18.58 -2.21 -2.96
C GLU A 472 -18.65 -1.47 -1.62
N LEU A 473 -17.51 -1.06 -1.03
CA LEU A 473 -17.49 -0.27 0.21
C LEU A 473 -18.22 1.06 0.01
N GLN A 474 -19.15 1.34 0.92
CA GLN A 474 -19.90 2.59 0.97
C GLN A 474 -19.47 3.45 2.15
N SER A 475 -19.85 4.72 2.15
CA SER A 475 -19.70 5.57 3.34
C SER A 475 -20.60 5.05 4.47
N GLY A 476 -20.02 4.78 5.63
CA GLY A 476 -20.79 4.36 6.81
C GLY A 476 -21.39 5.55 7.56
N THR A 477 -22.51 5.31 8.24
CA THR A 477 -23.28 6.36 8.95
C THR A 477 -23.22 6.26 10.46
N ILE A 478 -22.47 5.31 11.03
CA ILE A 478 -22.40 5.12 12.48
C ILE A 478 -21.89 6.40 13.16
N GLU A 479 -22.58 6.83 14.22
CA GLU A 479 -22.11 7.92 15.05
C GLU A 479 -21.18 7.38 16.13
N ILE A 480 -20.01 8.01 16.26
CA ILE A 480 -18.99 7.62 17.24
C ILE A 480 -18.69 8.83 18.12
N ARG A 481 -18.62 8.60 19.43
CA ARG A 481 -18.28 9.61 20.43
C ARG A 481 -17.23 9.07 21.39
N SER A 482 -16.48 9.97 22.00
CA SER A 482 -15.58 9.68 23.12
C SER A 482 -15.73 10.78 24.17
N ASP A 483 -15.65 10.40 25.44
CA ASP A 483 -15.56 11.33 26.58
C ASP A 483 -14.11 11.76 26.87
N GLN A 484 -13.12 11.04 26.31
CA GLN A 484 -11.70 11.27 26.52
C GLN A 484 -11.06 12.09 25.40
N TYR A 485 -11.50 11.88 24.16
CA TYR A 485 -10.84 12.42 22.99
C TYR A 485 -11.80 13.19 22.09
N LYS A 486 -11.27 14.23 21.45
CA LYS A 486 -11.95 14.88 20.34
C LYS A 486 -11.88 13.96 19.12
N LEU A 487 -13.04 13.58 18.59
CA LEU A 487 -13.14 12.86 17.32
C LEU A 487 -13.45 13.86 16.20
N SER A 488 -12.91 13.62 15.01
CA SER A 488 -13.10 14.46 13.83
C SER A 488 -13.33 13.58 12.61
N LYS A 489 -14.20 13.99 11.68
CA LYS A 489 -14.40 13.31 10.38
C LYS A 489 -13.46 13.83 9.27
N ILE A 490 -12.68 14.86 9.58
CA ILE A 490 -11.65 15.46 8.73
C ILE A 490 -10.33 15.47 9.51
N SER A 491 -9.21 15.67 8.81
CA SER A 491 -7.92 15.84 9.45
C SER A 491 -7.92 17.08 10.36
N LYS A 492 -7.53 16.90 11.62
CA LYS A 492 -7.55 17.98 12.61
C LYS A 492 -6.52 17.73 13.70
N GLN A 493 -5.67 18.73 13.93
CA GLN A 493 -4.68 18.68 15.02
C GLN A 493 -5.38 18.54 16.38
N GLY A 494 -4.82 17.70 17.25
CA GLY A 494 -5.37 17.48 18.59
C GLY A 494 -6.64 16.62 18.60
N ALA A 495 -6.91 15.85 17.53
CA ALA A 495 -8.06 14.97 17.43
C ALA A 495 -7.67 13.57 16.97
N ILE A 496 -8.56 12.60 17.17
CA ILE A 496 -8.53 11.32 16.46
C ILE A 496 -9.41 11.47 15.22
N TRP A 497 -8.84 11.27 14.04
CA TRP A 497 -9.60 11.29 12.80
C TRP A 497 -10.29 9.95 12.61
N THR A 498 -11.61 9.98 12.48
CA THR A 498 -12.46 8.82 12.27
C THR A 498 -12.96 8.75 10.83
N VAL A 499 -12.85 7.57 10.22
CA VAL A 499 -13.39 7.25 8.90
C VAL A 499 -14.33 6.07 9.07
N CYS A 500 -15.54 6.15 8.51
CA CYS A 500 -16.48 5.04 8.55
C CYS A 500 -16.80 4.57 7.13
N ARG A 501 -16.75 3.26 6.95
CA ARG A 501 -17.22 2.56 5.75
C ARG A 501 -18.23 1.48 6.13
N HIS A 502 -19.02 1.07 5.16
CA HIS A 502 -20.03 0.03 5.30
C HIS A 502 -19.85 -1.00 4.18
N LEU A 503 -19.91 -2.28 4.54
CA LEU A 503 -19.89 -3.41 3.62
C LEU A 503 -20.80 -4.51 4.16
N GLU A 504 -21.84 -4.87 3.41
CA GLU A 504 -22.81 -5.92 3.78
C GLU A 504 -23.41 -5.73 5.20
N ASN A 505 -23.10 -6.61 6.15
CA ASN A 505 -23.54 -6.55 7.54
C ASN A 505 -22.46 -5.97 8.48
N LYS A 506 -21.48 -5.23 7.95
CA LYS A 506 -20.34 -4.72 8.72
C LYS A 506 -20.16 -3.21 8.55
N ASP A 507 -19.88 -2.53 9.66
CA ASP A 507 -19.26 -1.21 9.63
C ASP A 507 -17.77 -1.34 9.92
N VAL A 508 -16.96 -0.67 9.10
CA VAL A 508 -15.50 -0.59 9.25
C VAL A 508 -15.15 0.82 9.68
N ILE A 509 -14.54 0.97 10.84
CA ILE A 509 -14.22 2.26 11.45
C ILE A 509 -12.71 2.38 11.59
N HIS A 510 -12.12 3.38 10.97
CA HIS A 510 -10.72 3.72 11.17
C HIS A 510 -10.57 4.82 12.22
N LEU A 511 -9.53 4.72 13.04
CA LEU A 511 -9.10 5.71 14.01
C LEU A 511 -7.65 6.08 13.70
N ILE A 512 -7.40 7.34 13.34
CA ILE A 512 -6.08 7.84 12.99
C ILE A 512 -5.65 8.88 14.03
N ASN A 513 -4.48 8.67 14.64
CA ASN A 513 -4.01 9.47 15.76
C ASN A 513 -3.35 10.78 15.30
N LEU A 514 -4.09 11.89 15.39
CA LEU A 514 -3.59 13.25 15.09
C LEU A 514 -3.44 14.10 16.37
N LEU A 515 -3.31 13.48 17.55
CA LEU A 515 -3.35 14.19 18.83
C LEU A 515 -2.17 15.14 19.03
N ASN A 516 -0.97 14.76 18.61
CA ASN A 516 0.25 15.55 18.79
C ASN A 516 0.95 15.92 17.47
N VAL A 517 0.23 15.88 16.35
CA VAL A 517 0.79 16.32 15.05
C VAL A 517 0.98 17.84 15.05
N THR A 518 2.16 18.29 14.61
CA THR A 518 2.55 19.71 14.59
C THR A 518 2.05 20.47 13.36
N ASN A 519 1.73 19.74 12.29
CA ASN A 519 1.07 20.23 11.08
C ASN A 519 0.25 19.09 10.45
N LEU A 520 -0.59 19.42 9.47
CA LEU A 520 -1.41 18.46 8.73
C LEU A 520 -0.88 18.23 7.31
N ASN A 521 0.34 18.68 6.99
CA ASN A 521 0.92 18.50 5.66
C ASN A 521 1.35 17.05 5.49
N TRP A 522 0.76 16.32 4.55
CA TRP A 522 1.03 14.88 4.38
C TRP A 522 2.50 14.61 4.06
N ARG A 523 3.15 15.49 3.32
CA ARG A 523 4.52 15.31 2.82
C ARG A 523 5.57 15.28 3.92
N ASP A 524 5.28 15.87 5.08
CA ASP A 524 6.27 16.18 6.12
C ASP A 524 7.57 16.71 5.48
N PRO A 525 7.53 17.87 4.80
CA PRO A 525 8.54 18.24 3.80
C PRO A 525 9.98 18.20 4.32
N TYR A 526 10.18 18.54 5.59
CA TYR A 526 11.49 18.58 6.25
C TYR A 526 11.77 17.39 7.17
N GLY A 527 10.96 16.34 7.14
CA GLY A 527 11.21 15.10 7.89
C GLY A 527 11.22 15.28 9.40
N ASN A 528 10.37 16.14 9.95
CA ASN A 528 10.40 16.52 11.36
C ASN A 528 9.09 16.22 12.11
N ARG A 529 8.20 15.41 11.52
CA ARG A 529 6.98 14.99 12.21
C ARG A 529 7.34 14.22 13.49
N PRO A 530 6.74 14.58 14.64
CA PRO A 530 6.95 13.84 15.87
C PRO A 530 6.23 12.50 15.82
N GLU A 531 6.83 11.50 16.46
CA GLU A 531 6.21 10.24 16.79
C GLU A 531 4.86 10.46 17.51
N PRO A 532 3.75 9.81 17.10
CA PRO A 532 2.48 9.90 17.82
C PRO A 532 2.57 9.37 19.24
N VAL A 533 1.91 10.02 20.18
CA VAL A 533 1.84 9.52 21.56
C VAL A 533 0.87 8.34 21.61
N LEU A 534 1.36 7.18 22.07
CA LEU A 534 0.53 5.99 22.30
C LEU A 534 -0.58 6.30 23.29
N GLN A 535 -1.82 6.05 22.89
CA GLN A 535 -2.98 6.11 23.76
C GLN A 535 -3.36 4.70 24.22
N GLU A 536 -3.88 4.58 25.43
CA GLU A 536 -4.33 3.31 26.01
C GLU A 536 -5.73 3.47 26.60
N ASN A 537 -6.53 2.40 26.57
CA ASN A 537 -7.89 2.37 27.14
C ASN A 537 -8.79 3.51 26.62
N ILE A 538 -8.97 3.53 25.30
CA ILE A 538 -9.77 4.53 24.59
C ILE A 538 -11.24 4.10 24.64
N ARG A 539 -12.05 4.86 25.37
CA ARG A 539 -13.48 4.66 25.46
C ARG A 539 -14.19 5.30 24.28
N LEU A 540 -14.92 4.48 23.55
CA LEU A 540 -15.81 4.91 22.49
C LEU A 540 -17.24 4.50 22.77
N GLN A 541 -18.16 5.31 22.27
CA GLN A 541 -19.58 5.05 22.25
C GLN A 541 -20.09 5.11 20.82
N PHE A 542 -20.83 4.08 20.41
CA PHE A 542 -21.54 4.04 19.14
C PHE A 542 -23.03 4.26 19.36
N THR A 543 -23.66 5.01 18.44
CA THR A 543 -25.11 5.16 18.40
C THR A 543 -25.67 4.43 17.18
N GLY A 544 -26.54 3.45 17.40
CA GLY A 544 -27.21 2.68 16.35
C GLY A 544 -28.15 1.62 16.92
N SER A 545 -29.27 1.38 16.24
CA SER A 545 -30.31 0.43 16.67
C SER A 545 -30.04 -1.02 16.24
N ARG A 546 -29.11 -1.25 15.30
CA ARG A 546 -28.76 -2.60 14.83
C ARG A 546 -28.05 -3.37 15.95
N LYS A 547 -28.44 -4.63 16.15
CA LYS A 547 -27.82 -5.50 17.14
C LYS A 547 -26.43 -5.93 16.66
N ILE A 548 -25.43 -5.69 17.50
CA ILE A 548 -24.02 -6.02 17.20
C ILE A 548 -23.77 -7.47 17.58
N LEU A 549 -23.22 -8.24 16.63
CA LEU A 549 -22.79 -9.61 16.82
C LEU A 549 -21.38 -9.67 17.41
N SER A 550 -20.44 -8.92 16.82
CA SER A 550 -19.06 -8.88 17.26
C SER A 550 -18.40 -7.54 16.95
N ILE A 551 -17.36 -7.20 17.72
CA ILE A 551 -16.47 -6.09 17.42
C ILE A 551 -15.05 -6.62 17.46
N THR A 552 -14.32 -6.44 16.36
CA THR A 552 -12.92 -6.85 16.25
C THR A 552 -12.07 -5.63 15.94
N MET A 553 -10.93 -5.48 16.62
CA MET A 553 -9.90 -4.50 16.30
C MET A 553 -8.73 -5.17 15.58
N ALA A 554 -8.18 -4.51 14.57
CA ALA A 554 -6.89 -4.86 14.00
C ALA A 554 -6.10 -3.58 13.71
N SER A 555 -4.78 -3.62 13.87
CA SER A 555 -3.89 -2.48 13.61
C SER A 555 -2.51 -2.98 13.20
N PRO A 556 -1.85 -2.39 12.18
CA PRO A 556 -0.44 -2.70 11.91
C PRO A 556 0.46 -2.36 13.10
N ASP A 557 0.06 -1.40 13.95
CA ASP A 557 0.82 -0.97 15.13
C ASP A 557 0.65 -1.91 16.34
N TYR A 558 -0.34 -2.81 16.31
CA TYR A 558 -0.69 -3.67 17.43
C TYR A 558 -0.78 -5.13 17.02
N LEU A 559 0.08 -5.95 17.61
CA LEU A 559 0.18 -7.39 17.32
C LEU A 559 0.35 -7.69 15.82
N TYR A 560 1.02 -6.79 15.08
CA TYR A 560 1.34 -6.94 13.66
C TYR A 560 0.08 -7.17 12.78
N GLY A 561 -1.05 -6.54 13.13
CA GLY A 561 -2.31 -6.70 12.40
C GLY A 561 -3.18 -7.87 12.84
N SER A 562 -2.80 -8.65 13.85
CA SER A 562 -3.66 -9.74 14.33
C SER A 562 -4.99 -9.22 14.89
N PRO A 563 -6.12 -9.90 14.60
CA PRO A 563 -7.41 -9.47 15.09
C PRO A 563 -7.56 -9.69 16.60
N VAL A 564 -8.20 -8.73 17.26
CA VAL A 564 -8.43 -8.70 18.70
C VAL A 564 -9.92 -8.48 18.94
N SER A 565 -10.57 -9.45 19.57
CA SER A 565 -11.97 -9.29 19.98
C SER A 565 -12.10 -8.19 21.02
N ILE A 566 -13.06 -7.28 20.81
CA ILE A 566 -13.37 -6.18 21.71
C ILE A 566 -14.68 -6.46 22.42
N ASP A 567 -14.61 -6.51 23.75
CA ASP A 567 -15.80 -6.62 24.59
C ASP A 567 -16.63 -5.33 24.48
N PHE A 568 -17.95 -5.51 24.39
CA PHE A 568 -18.89 -4.39 24.26
C PHE A 568 -20.12 -4.57 25.13
N ARG A 569 -20.75 -3.44 25.47
CA ARG A 569 -22.05 -3.41 26.13
C ARG A 569 -23.02 -2.58 25.30
N GLN A 570 -23.93 -3.27 24.63
CA GLN A 570 -25.04 -2.65 23.91
C GLN A 570 -26.30 -2.64 24.79
N LYS A 571 -26.89 -1.46 24.97
CA LYS A 571 -28.19 -1.27 25.60
C LYS A 571 -28.98 -0.26 24.77
N ASP A 572 -30.16 -0.66 24.34
CA ASP A 572 -30.99 0.12 23.42
C ASP A 572 -30.19 0.47 22.15
N SER A 573 -30.07 1.77 21.81
CA SER A 573 -29.29 2.24 20.66
C SER A 573 -27.85 2.65 20.99
N ILE A 574 -27.36 2.34 22.19
CA ILE A 574 -26.04 2.79 22.66
C ILE A 574 -25.14 1.58 22.91
N THR A 575 -23.98 1.57 22.27
CA THR A 575 -22.93 0.57 22.50
C THR A 575 -21.69 1.25 23.06
N ASN A 576 -21.18 0.76 24.19
CA ASN A 576 -19.94 1.24 24.78
C ASN A 576 -18.84 0.19 24.61
N ILE A 577 -17.66 0.63 24.19
CA ILE A 577 -16.47 -0.20 24.02
C ILE A 577 -15.24 0.46 24.64
N ASN A 578 -14.21 -0.34 24.87
CA ASN A 578 -12.88 0.13 25.25
C ASN A 578 -11.84 -0.49 24.32
N ILE A 579 -11.14 0.35 23.57
CA ILE A 579 -10.05 -0.07 22.68
C ILE A 579 -8.75 -0.10 23.49
N PRO A 580 -7.94 -1.16 23.40
CA PRO A 580 -6.75 -1.32 24.23
C PRO A 580 -5.69 -0.25 23.98
N THR A 581 -5.41 0.08 22.72
CA THR A 581 -4.33 0.99 22.32
C THR A 581 -4.68 1.71 21.02
N LEU A 582 -4.11 2.90 20.78
CA LEU A 582 -4.04 3.55 19.47
C LEU A 582 -2.68 4.24 19.34
N LYS A 583 -1.92 3.88 18.31
CA LYS A 583 -0.59 4.47 18.04
C LYS A 583 -0.63 5.39 16.82
N TYR A 584 -0.68 4.86 15.60
CA TYR A 584 -0.93 5.62 14.36
C TYR A 584 -2.35 5.37 13.88
N TRP A 585 -2.72 4.10 13.74
CA TRP A 585 -3.92 3.68 13.04
C TRP A 585 -4.51 2.38 13.57
N ASP A 586 -5.79 2.42 13.95
CA ASP A 586 -6.58 1.22 14.22
C ASP A 586 -7.76 1.11 13.26
N MET A 587 -8.12 -0.13 12.93
CA MET A 587 -9.36 -0.48 12.24
C MET A 587 -10.24 -1.31 13.17
N LEU A 588 -11.49 -0.89 13.35
CA LEU A 588 -12.53 -1.69 13.97
C LEU A 588 -13.47 -2.27 12.91
N ILE A 589 -13.88 -3.51 13.13
CA ILE A 589 -14.84 -4.25 12.34
C ILE A 589 -16.03 -4.52 13.26
N VAL A 590 -17.14 -3.82 13.02
CA VAL A 590 -18.39 -3.97 13.76
C VAL A 590 -19.33 -4.81 12.92
N GLU A 591 -19.52 -6.07 13.30
CA GLU A 591 -20.40 -7.00 12.61
C GLU A 591 -21.78 -7.02 13.26
N TYR A 592 -22.83 -6.93 12.45
CA TYR A 592 -24.22 -6.93 12.91
C TYR A 592 -24.87 -8.30 12.70
N GLU A 593 -25.86 -8.61 13.55
CA GLU A 593 -26.78 -9.71 13.27
C GLU A 593 -27.55 -9.42 11.96
N ASN A 594 -27.75 -10.46 11.15
CA ASN A 594 -28.47 -10.38 9.88
C ASN A 594 -29.97 -10.18 10.07
#